data_AF-A0A534A783-F1
#
_entry.id   AF-A0A534A783-F1
#
_cell.length_a   1.000
_cell.length_b   1.000
_cell.length_c   1.000
_cell.angle_alpha   90.00
_cell.angle_beta   90.00
_cell.angle_gamma   90.00
#
_symmetry.space_group_name_H-M   'P 1'
#
loop_
_entity.id
_entity.type
_entity.pdbx_description
1 polymer ?
#
loop_
_entity_poly.entity_id
_entity_poly.type
_entity_poly.pdbx_seq_one_letter_code
_entity_poly.pdbx_strand_id
1 'polypeptide(L)'
;MAKSSWKAFPHPDKAYDYAGDKLAKAWAKLHAGDQEPYPDEKHVAKLLKSNPKLGKDAGKIATALQDAWRAFHRGDFHEAYEAGVALKALGASVAIKAGGIHATYLIDGDKDKTARYEALAKLAEDAIAALPDEANSYYRRAFALGRYSQTISIAKALSMGIGGKVKEALDATLKLAPKHAEARLAFAMYNAEIVGKVGGMLAKLTYGASASEAEKHLKEAQKLTPDAPITWVETGNAMLLFDREDD
;
A
#
# COMPACT_ATOMS: atom_id res chain seq x y z
N MET A 1 10.72 -29.21 -4.43
CA MET A 1 10.32 -27.85 -4.03
C MET A 1 11.59 -27.06 -3.77
N ALA A 2 11.94 -26.10 -4.62
CA ALA A 2 13.07 -25.21 -4.32
C ALA A 2 12.78 -24.50 -2.98
N LYS A 3 13.77 -24.42 -2.08
CA LYS A 3 13.62 -23.63 -0.85
C LYS A 3 13.26 -22.21 -1.27
N SER A 4 12.10 -21.72 -0.85
CA SER A 4 11.73 -20.33 -1.06
C SER A 4 12.79 -19.45 -0.40
N SER A 5 13.29 -18.46 -1.14
CA SER A 5 14.19 -17.42 -0.60
C SER A 5 13.47 -16.42 0.32
N TRP A 6 12.16 -16.59 0.54
CA TRP A 6 11.38 -15.74 1.42
C TRP A 6 11.59 -16.11 2.89
N LYS A 7 12.14 -15.17 3.67
CA LYS A 7 12.17 -15.24 5.12
C LYS A 7 10.73 -15.26 5.67
N ALA A 8 10.40 -16.26 6.48
CA ALA A 8 9.09 -16.38 7.10
C ALA A 8 8.88 -15.31 8.18
N PHE A 9 7.62 -14.92 8.40
CA PHE A 9 7.26 -14.07 9.52
C PHE A 9 7.47 -14.83 10.84
N PRO A 10 8.22 -14.30 11.82
CA PRO A 10 8.64 -15.06 13.00
C PRO A 10 7.58 -15.14 14.11
N HIS A 11 6.41 -14.52 13.96
CA HIS A 11 5.39 -14.44 15.02
C HIS A 11 4.00 -14.95 14.57
N PRO A 12 3.87 -16.22 14.14
CA PRO A 12 2.58 -16.76 13.76
C PRO A 12 1.61 -16.82 14.95
N ASP A 13 0.35 -16.43 14.73
CA ASP A 13 -0.70 -16.46 15.76
C ASP A 13 -2.05 -16.87 15.14
N LYS A 14 -2.64 -17.93 15.71
CA LYS A 14 -3.92 -18.51 15.27
C LYS A 14 -5.10 -17.55 15.40
N ALA A 15 -4.97 -16.50 16.19
CA ALA A 15 -5.97 -15.43 16.27
C ALA A 15 -6.22 -14.77 14.90
N TYR A 16 -5.26 -14.86 13.98
CA TYR A 16 -5.33 -14.26 12.64
C TYR A 16 -5.67 -15.26 11.52
N ASP A 17 -6.11 -16.49 11.85
CA ASP A 17 -6.43 -17.50 10.83
C ASP A 17 -7.66 -17.15 9.96
N TYR A 18 -8.61 -16.41 10.53
CA TYR A 18 -9.84 -15.93 9.87
C TYR A 18 -10.58 -16.96 8.99
N ALA A 19 -10.61 -18.22 9.43
CA ALA A 19 -11.28 -19.31 8.72
C ALA A 19 -12.79 -19.09 8.53
N GLY A 20 -13.35 -19.56 7.41
CA GLY A 20 -14.76 -19.45 7.09
C GLY A 20 -15.24 -17.99 7.04
N ASP A 21 -16.35 -17.70 7.72
CA ASP A 21 -16.98 -16.38 7.76
C ASP A 21 -16.26 -15.36 8.65
N LYS A 22 -15.24 -15.79 9.41
CA LYS A 22 -14.48 -14.92 10.32
C LYS A 22 -13.77 -13.79 9.57
N LEU A 23 -13.27 -14.04 8.35
CA LEU A 23 -12.64 -13.00 7.53
C LEU A 23 -13.63 -11.89 7.21
N ALA A 24 -14.82 -12.24 6.70
CA ALA A 24 -15.87 -11.27 6.37
C ALA A 24 -16.28 -10.44 7.59
N LYS A 25 -16.45 -11.09 8.76
CA LYS A 25 -16.80 -10.43 10.02
C LYS A 25 -15.72 -9.45 10.51
N ALA A 26 -14.45 -9.76 10.29
CA ALA A 26 -13.32 -8.92 10.72
C ALA A 26 -12.94 -7.85 9.69
N TRP A 27 -13.44 -7.96 8.45
CA TRP A 27 -12.95 -7.21 7.30
C TRP A 27 -12.94 -5.69 7.50
N ALA A 28 -14.06 -5.12 7.95
CA ALA A 28 -14.18 -3.68 8.18
C ALA A 28 -13.15 -3.15 9.20
N LYS A 29 -12.75 -3.97 10.18
CA LYS A 29 -11.71 -3.60 11.14
C LYS A 29 -10.31 -3.74 10.53
N LEU A 30 -10.06 -4.85 9.83
CA LEU A 30 -8.77 -5.14 9.19
C LEU A 30 -8.41 -4.11 8.09
N HIS A 31 -9.42 -3.60 7.41
CA HIS A 31 -9.31 -2.68 6.27
C HIS A 31 -9.90 -1.30 6.57
N ALA A 32 -10.00 -0.92 7.85
CA ALA A 32 -10.44 0.43 8.24
C ALA A 32 -9.53 1.53 7.65
N GLY A 33 -8.23 1.24 7.51
CA GLY A 33 -7.23 2.18 7.03
C GLY A 33 -7.16 2.32 5.51
N ASP A 34 -7.31 1.22 4.77
CA ASP A 34 -7.20 1.21 3.29
C ASP A 34 -8.54 1.09 2.56
N GLN A 35 -9.64 0.90 3.28
CA GLN A 35 -10.99 0.77 2.72
C GLN A 35 -11.08 -0.30 1.61
N GLU A 36 -10.23 -1.34 1.65
CA GLU A 36 -10.28 -2.43 0.67
C GLU A 36 -11.69 -3.06 0.68
N PRO A 37 -12.35 -3.21 -0.48
CA PRO A 37 -13.63 -3.90 -0.54
C PRO A 37 -13.48 -5.38 -0.20
N TYR A 38 -14.47 -5.95 0.50
CA TYR A 38 -14.47 -7.40 0.74
C TYR A 38 -14.60 -8.14 -0.61
N PRO A 39 -13.71 -9.09 -0.93
CA PRO A 39 -13.73 -9.79 -2.21
C PRO A 39 -14.76 -10.92 -2.21
N ASP A 40 -16.04 -10.57 -2.13
CA ASP A 40 -17.13 -11.50 -2.40
C ASP A 40 -17.40 -11.65 -3.91
N GLU A 41 -18.19 -12.65 -4.27
CA GLU A 41 -18.54 -12.92 -5.66
C GLU A 41 -19.23 -11.72 -6.33
N LYS A 42 -20.05 -10.96 -5.58
CA LYS A 42 -20.76 -9.80 -6.10
C LYS A 42 -19.80 -8.67 -6.48
N HIS A 43 -18.82 -8.37 -5.61
CA HIS A 43 -17.79 -7.38 -5.86
C HIS A 43 -16.93 -7.80 -7.05
N VAL A 44 -16.44 -9.04 -7.07
CA VAL A 44 -15.64 -9.56 -8.19
C VAL A 44 -16.44 -9.54 -9.50
N ALA A 45 -17.70 -9.95 -9.50
CA ALA A 45 -18.55 -9.89 -10.69
C ALA A 45 -18.71 -8.47 -11.22
N LYS A 46 -18.80 -7.46 -10.35
CA LYS A 46 -18.80 -6.04 -10.75
C LYS A 46 -17.50 -5.67 -11.46
N LEU A 47 -16.34 -6.07 -10.94
CA LEU A 47 -15.04 -5.81 -11.57
C LEU A 47 -14.92 -6.49 -12.93
N LEU A 48 -15.34 -7.76 -13.03
CA LEU A 48 -15.31 -8.52 -14.29
C LEU A 48 -16.27 -7.94 -15.34
N LYS A 49 -17.41 -7.38 -14.91
CA LYS A 49 -18.34 -6.71 -15.83
C LYS A 49 -17.69 -5.49 -16.50
N SER A 50 -16.95 -4.69 -15.74
CA SER A 50 -16.22 -3.54 -16.28
C SER A 50 -14.96 -3.97 -17.06
N ASN A 51 -14.37 -5.12 -16.72
CA ASN A 51 -13.12 -5.61 -17.30
C ASN A 51 -13.15 -7.13 -17.57
N PRO A 52 -13.86 -7.60 -18.61
CA PRO A 52 -14.07 -9.04 -18.84
C PRO A 52 -12.81 -9.85 -19.14
N LYS A 53 -11.71 -9.17 -19.49
CA LYS A 53 -10.40 -9.79 -19.73
C LYS A 53 -9.74 -10.30 -18.45
N LEU A 54 -10.23 -9.88 -17.27
CA LEU A 54 -9.66 -10.26 -15.98
C LEU A 54 -10.10 -11.64 -15.49
N GLY A 55 -11.16 -12.21 -16.06
CA GLY A 55 -11.66 -13.53 -15.66
C GLY A 55 -13.12 -13.75 -16.03
N LYS A 56 -13.60 -14.97 -15.78
CA LYS A 56 -14.99 -15.39 -16.07
C LYS A 56 -15.73 -15.98 -14.87
N ASP A 57 -15.00 -16.53 -13.90
CA ASP A 57 -15.56 -17.21 -12.73
C ASP A 57 -15.38 -16.34 -11.49
N ALA A 58 -16.38 -15.50 -11.22
CA ALA A 58 -16.33 -14.56 -10.10
C ALA A 58 -16.25 -15.27 -8.75
N GLY A 59 -16.96 -16.39 -8.56
CA GLY A 59 -16.97 -17.14 -7.31
C GLY A 59 -15.61 -17.77 -7.00
N LYS A 60 -14.96 -18.38 -8.01
CA LYS A 60 -13.61 -18.94 -7.86
C LYS A 60 -12.57 -17.87 -7.57
N ILE A 61 -12.64 -16.74 -8.26
CA ILE A 61 -11.72 -15.61 -8.06
C ILE A 61 -11.92 -15.00 -6.66
N ALA A 62 -13.17 -14.80 -6.23
CA ALA A 62 -13.50 -14.31 -4.90
C ALA A 62 -12.92 -15.20 -3.80
N THR A 63 -13.09 -16.52 -3.93
CA THR A 63 -12.50 -17.50 -3.00
C THR A 63 -10.98 -17.37 -2.94
N ALA A 64 -10.32 -17.31 -4.10
CA ALA A 64 -8.86 -17.17 -4.18
C ALA A 64 -8.35 -15.85 -3.56
N LEU A 65 -9.08 -14.73 -3.75
CA LEU A 65 -8.75 -13.46 -3.11
C LEU A 65 -8.90 -13.53 -1.59
N GLN A 66 -9.97 -14.15 -1.09
CA GLN A 66 -10.18 -14.34 0.35
C GLN A 66 -9.06 -15.18 0.95
N ASP A 67 -8.62 -16.25 0.27
CA ASP A 67 -7.51 -17.08 0.74
C ASP A 67 -6.18 -16.34 0.74
N ALA A 68 -5.90 -15.52 -0.29
CA ALA A 68 -4.72 -14.65 -0.32
C ALA A 68 -4.73 -13.64 0.84
N TRP A 69 -5.87 -13.05 1.16
CA TRP A 69 -6.00 -12.14 2.30
C TRP A 69 -5.88 -12.86 3.65
N ARG A 70 -6.41 -14.08 3.79
CA ARG A 70 -6.16 -14.91 5.00
C ARG A 70 -4.67 -15.17 5.18
N ALA A 71 -3.97 -15.57 4.11
CA ALA A 71 -2.52 -15.77 4.15
C ALA A 71 -1.80 -14.48 4.58
N PHE A 72 -2.19 -13.33 4.03
CA PHE A 72 -1.63 -12.04 4.42
C PHE A 72 -1.80 -11.76 5.91
N HIS A 73 -3.02 -11.95 6.43
CA HIS A 73 -3.30 -11.66 7.84
C HIS A 73 -2.63 -12.63 8.82
N ARG A 74 -2.39 -13.88 8.42
CA ARG A 74 -1.57 -14.83 9.21
C ARG A 74 -0.07 -14.54 9.19
N GLY A 75 0.39 -13.62 8.32
CA GLY A 75 1.80 -13.35 8.11
C GLY A 75 2.47 -14.29 7.10
N ASP A 76 1.70 -15.11 6.38
CA ASP A 76 2.17 -15.97 5.29
C ASP A 76 2.41 -15.14 4.01
N PHE A 77 3.29 -14.13 4.11
CA PHE A 77 3.45 -13.11 3.07
C PHE A 77 3.85 -13.66 1.71
N HIS A 78 4.64 -14.73 1.67
CA HIS A 78 5.01 -15.37 0.41
C HIS A 78 3.80 -16.00 -0.27
N GLU A 79 2.96 -16.72 0.48
CA GLU A 79 1.73 -17.34 -0.05
C GLU A 79 0.76 -16.26 -0.53
N ALA A 80 0.55 -15.21 0.25
CA ALA A 80 -0.31 -14.09 -0.12
C ALA A 80 0.18 -13.36 -1.38
N TYR A 81 1.51 -13.18 -1.50
CA TYR A 81 2.12 -12.56 -2.67
C TYR A 81 1.90 -13.40 -3.93
N GLU A 82 2.26 -14.69 -3.90
CA GLU A 82 2.13 -15.57 -5.06
C GLU A 82 0.66 -15.75 -5.47
N ALA A 83 -0.24 -15.91 -4.50
CA ALA A 83 -1.68 -16.02 -4.75
C ALA A 83 -2.23 -14.73 -5.40
N GLY A 84 -1.83 -13.56 -4.91
CA GLY A 84 -2.23 -12.28 -5.50
C GLY A 84 -1.66 -12.08 -6.92
N VAL A 85 -0.38 -12.39 -7.14
CA VAL A 85 0.27 -12.29 -8.46
C VAL A 85 -0.42 -13.21 -9.48
N ALA A 86 -0.81 -14.42 -9.08
CA ALA A 86 -1.54 -15.35 -9.95
C ALA A 86 -2.88 -14.78 -10.44
N LEU A 87 -3.50 -13.89 -9.66
CA LEU A 87 -4.75 -13.20 -9.98
C LEU A 87 -4.55 -11.87 -10.74
N LYS A 88 -3.30 -11.50 -11.06
CA LYS A 88 -2.93 -10.28 -11.81
C LYS A 88 -3.54 -9.02 -11.16
N ALA A 89 -4.15 -8.14 -11.95
CA ALA A 89 -4.73 -6.89 -11.47
C ALA A 89 -5.74 -7.08 -10.32
N LEU A 90 -6.52 -8.17 -10.32
CA LEU A 90 -7.51 -8.44 -9.26
C LEU A 90 -6.84 -8.77 -7.92
N GLY A 91 -5.67 -9.42 -7.94
CA GLY A 91 -4.90 -9.75 -6.74
C GLY A 91 -3.76 -8.78 -6.44
N ALA A 92 -3.62 -7.70 -7.20
CA ALA A 92 -2.51 -6.77 -7.05
C ALA A 92 -2.48 -6.10 -5.67
N SER A 93 -3.64 -5.76 -5.08
CA SER A 93 -3.69 -5.10 -3.77
C SER A 93 -3.06 -5.97 -2.68
N VAL A 94 -3.50 -7.24 -2.55
CA VAL A 94 -2.94 -8.17 -1.56
C VAL A 94 -1.48 -8.51 -1.85
N ALA A 95 -1.11 -8.71 -3.12
CA ALA A 95 0.27 -8.98 -3.50
C ALA A 95 1.21 -7.83 -3.13
N ILE A 96 0.83 -6.59 -3.42
CA ILE A 96 1.64 -5.42 -3.12
C ILE A 96 1.73 -5.20 -1.61
N LYS A 97 0.64 -5.36 -0.86
CA LYS A 97 0.67 -5.24 0.60
C LYS A 97 1.58 -6.32 1.21
N ALA A 98 1.43 -7.58 0.82
CA ALA A 98 2.24 -8.69 1.32
C ALA A 98 3.73 -8.53 0.96
N GLY A 99 4.03 -8.29 -0.31
CA GLY A 99 5.40 -8.13 -0.80
C GLY A 99 6.10 -6.92 -0.21
N GLY A 100 5.39 -5.81 0.00
CA GLY A 100 5.97 -4.59 0.56
C GLY A 100 6.22 -4.66 2.06
N ILE A 101 5.31 -5.25 2.84
CA ILE A 101 5.53 -5.49 4.27
C ILE A 101 6.69 -6.47 4.46
N HIS A 102 6.73 -7.56 3.68
CA HIS A 102 7.86 -8.47 3.69
C HIS A 102 9.18 -7.77 3.34
N ALA A 103 9.20 -6.95 2.29
CA ALA A 103 10.38 -6.17 1.92
C ALA A 103 10.86 -5.23 3.02
N THR A 104 9.92 -4.55 3.68
CA THR A 104 10.21 -3.57 4.73
C THR A 104 10.91 -4.24 5.91
N TYR A 105 10.40 -5.39 6.36
CA TYR A 105 10.78 -5.96 7.65
C TYR A 105 11.62 -7.23 7.59
N LEU A 106 11.64 -7.95 6.45
CA LEU A 106 12.17 -9.30 6.37
C LEU A 106 13.19 -9.51 5.25
N ILE A 107 13.41 -8.53 4.37
CA ILE A 107 14.52 -8.56 3.40
C ILE A 107 15.68 -7.74 3.95
N ASP A 108 16.84 -8.37 4.13
CA ASP A 108 18.03 -7.70 4.67
C ASP A 108 18.85 -7.00 3.56
N GLY A 109 18.87 -7.56 2.34
CA GLY A 109 19.66 -7.02 1.22
C GLY A 109 19.02 -5.84 0.49
N ASP A 110 19.72 -4.71 0.39
CA ASP A 110 19.23 -3.50 -0.27
C ASP A 110 18.88 -3.71 -1.75
N LYS A 111 19.71 -4.46 -2.48
CA LYS A 111 19.43 -4.77 -3.90
C LYS A 111 18.14 -5.57 -4.07
N ASP A 112 17.88 -6.50 -3.17
CA ASP A 112 16.68 -7.34 -3.18
C ASP A 112 15.44 -6.52 -2.81
N LYS A 113 15.56 -5.59 -1.85
CA LYS A 113 14.53 -4.61 -1.51
C LYS A 113 14.18 -3.73 -2.71
N THR A 114 15.19 -3.16 -3.37
CA THR A 114 15.00 -2.33 -4.57
C THR A 114 14.29 -3.11 -5.67
N ALA A 115 14.76 -4.32 -5.98
CA ALA A 115 14.14 -5.17 -7.00
C ALA A 115 12.69 -5.54 -6.64
N ARG A 116 12.41 -5.81 -5.35
CA ARG A 116 11.05 -6.08 -4.88
C ARG A 116 10.14 -4.88 -5.12
N TYR A 117 10.52 -3.69 -4.66
CA TYR A 117 9.65 -2.52 -4.83
C TYR A 117 9.49 -2.08 -6.28
N GLU A 118 10.51 -2.29 -7.13
CA GLU A 118 10.39 -2.07 -8.57
C GLU A 118 9.33 -3.00 -9.19
N ALA A 119 9.37 -4.30 -8.86
CA ALA A 119 8.37 -5.26 -9.32
C ALA A 119 6.96 -4.92 -8.81
N LEU A 120 6.84 -4.49 -7.55
CA LEU A 120 5.56 -4.06 -6.97
C LEU A 120 5.02 -2.79 -7.63
N ALA A 121 5.87 -1.83 -7.96
CA ALA A 121 5.47 -0.63 -8.66
C ALA A 121 4.92 -0.97 -10.05
N LYS A 122 5.58 -1.88 -10.78
CA LYS A 122 5.09 -2.38 -12.07
C LYS A 122 3.72 -3.06 -11.94
N LEU A 123 3.54 -3.92 -10.94
CA LEU A 123 2.26 -4.58 -10.67
C LEU A 123 1.15 -3.57 -10.37
N ALA A 124 1.47 -2.47 -9.67
CA ALA A 124 0.52 -1.41 -9.38
C ALA A 124 0.10 -0.62 -10.64
N GLU A 125 1.04 -0.34 -11.55
CA GLU A 125 0.74 0.31 -12.84
C GLU A 125 -0.19 -0.58 -13.69
N ASP A 126 0.11 -1.88 -13.77
CA ASP A 126 -0.75 -2.85 -14.48
C ASP A 126 -2.15 -2.94 -13.83
N ALA A 127 -2.24 -2.80 -12.50
CA ALA A 127 -3.50 -2.77 -11.77
C ALA A 127 -4.32 -1.52 -12.07
N ILE A 128 -3.71 -0.32 -12.09
CA ILE A 128 -4.41 0.92 -12.45
C ILE A 128 -4.94 0.87 -13.88
N ALA A 129 -4.15 0.35 -14.82
CA ALA A 129 -4.57 0.22 -16.21
C ALA A 129 -5.82 -0.68 -16.37
N ALA A 130 -5.95 -1.71 -15.52
CA ALA A 130 -7.07 -2.64 -15.56
C ALA A 130 -8.23 -2.28 -14.63
N LEU A 131 -7.97 -1.57 -13.53
CA LEU A 131 -8.91 -1.25 -12.46
C LEU A 131 -8.78 0.24 -12.06
N PRO A 132 -9.03 1.18 -12.99
CA PRO A 132 -8.82 2.61 -12.78
C PRO A 132 -9.83 3.26 -11.83
N ASP A 133 -10.90 2.55 -11.46
CA ASP A 133 -11.93 3.02 -10.54
C ASP A 133 -11.72 2.52 -9.10
N GLU A 134 -10.73 1.66 -8.88
CA GLU A 134 -10.42 1.11 -7.55
C GLU A 134 -9.37 1.96 -6.84
N ALA A 135 -9.73 2.56 -5.70
CA ALA A 135 -8.85 3.46 -4.95
C ALA A 135 -7.52 2.80 -4.56
N ASN A 136 -7.54 1.50 -4.26
CA ASN A 136 -6.36 0.74 -3.88
C ASN A 136 -5.41 0.43 -5.05
N SER A 137 -5.86 0.49 -6.31
CA SER A 137 -4.93 0.44 -7.44
C SER A 137 -3.93 1.59 -7.37
N TYR A 138 -4.41 2.81 -7.08
CA TYR A 138 -3.57 4.00 -6.92
C TYR A 138 -2.81 4.00 -5.59
N TYR A 139 -3.46 3.59 -4.49
CA TYR A 139 -2.78 3.61 -3.18
C TYR A 139 -1.56 2.70 -3.18
N ARG A 140 -1.70 1.51 -3.78
CA ARG A 140 -0.61 0.54 -3.88
C ARG A 140 0.52 1.02 -4.80
N ARG A 141 0.21 1.82 -5.83
CA ARG A 141 1.24 2.53 -6.62
C ARG A 141 1.99 3.55 -5.77
N ALA A 142 1.29 4.41 -5.03
CA ALA A 142 1.91 5.38 -4.15
C ALA A 142 2.81 4.70 -3.11
N PHE A 143 2.32 3.64 -2.48
CA PHE A 143 3.07 2.83 -1.53
C PHE A 143 4.33 2.21 -2.16
N ALA A 144 4.20 1.52 -3.29
CA ALA A 144 5.34 0.84 -3.92
C ALA A 144 6.40 1.84 -4.41
N LEU A 145 5.99 2.94 -5.05
CA LEU A 145 6.90 3.98 -5.52
C LEU A 145 7.56 4.75 -4.38
N GLY A 146 6.81 5.07 -3.32
CA GLY A 146 7.33 5.73 -2.12
C GLY A 146 8.43 4.89 -1.48
N ARG A 147 8.17 3.60 -1.24
CA ARG A 147 9.16 2.67 -0.71
C ARG A 147 10.33 2.43 -1.66
N TYR A 148 10.09 2.32 -2.98
CA TYR A 148 11.17 2.22 -3.97
C TYR A 148 12.11 3.43 -3.89
N SER A 149 11.56 4.65 -3.75
CA SER A 149 12.34 5.88 -3.65
C SER A 149 13.28 5.90 -2.44
N GLN A 150 12.88 5.26 -1.33
CA GLN A 150 13.70 5.13 -0.12
C GLN A 150 14.88 4.16 -0.29
N THR A 151 14.89 3.34 -1.36
CA THR A 151 15.98 2.38 -1.65
C THR A 151 16.97 2.86 -2.70
N ILE A 152 16.80 4.07 -3.24
CA ILE A 152 17.66 4.64 -4.29
C ILE A 152 18.15 6.04 -3.91
N SER A 153 19.14 6.56 -4.65
CA SER A 153 19.62 7.93 -4.42
C SER A 153 18.56 8.98 -4.74
N ILE A 154 18.62 10.12 -4.04
CA ILE A 154 17.73 11.27 -4.28
C ILE A 154 17.80 11.71 -5.76
N ALA A 155 19.02 11.81 -6.31
CA ALA A 155 19.22 12.17 -7.72
C ALA A 155 18.51 11.21 -8.68
N LYS A 156 18.56 9.89 -8.43
CA LYS A 156 17.85 8.90 -9.24
C LYS A 156 16.33 9.07 -9.09
N ALA A 157 15.83 9.23 -7.86
CA ALA A 157 14.40 9.42 -7.61
C ALA A 157 13.83 10.68 -8.29
N LEU A 158 14.59 11.79 -8.27
CA LEU A 158 14.25 13.04 -8.96
C LEU A 158 14.25 12.84 -10.49
N SER A 159 15.28 12.21 -11.06
CA SER A 159 15.37 11.94 -12.51
C SER A 159 14.21 11.10 -13.03
N MET A 160 13.68 10.20 -12.19
CA MET A 160 12.54 9.33 -12.52
C MET A 160 11.18 9.98 -12.27
N GLY A 161 11.15 11.20 -11.69
CA GLY A 161 9.94 11.92 -11.35
C GLY A 161 9.07 11.24 -10.30
N ILE A 162 9.68 10.47 -9.38
CA ILE A 162 8.90 9.62 -8.44
C ILE A 162 8.01 10.46 -7.53
N GLY A 163 8.49 11.61 -7.03
CA GLY A 163 7.70 12.47 -6.15
C GLY A 163 6.35 12.88 -6.77
N GLY A 164 6.39 13.32 -8.03
CA GLY A 164 5.17 13.67 -8.76
C GLY A 164 4.21 12.49 -8.95
N LYS A 165 4.74 11.31 -9.27
CA LYS A 165 3.94 10.07 -9.45
C LYS A 165 3.31 9.59 -8.14
N VAL A 166 4.02 9.71 -7.02
CA VAL A 166 3.48 9.39 -5.69
C VAL A 166 2.34 10.34 -5.35
N LYS A 167 2.54 11.64 -5.53
CA LYS A 167 1.50 12.65 -5.29
C LYS A 167 0.25 12.40 -6.14
N GLU A 168 0.43 12.21 -7.44
CA GLU A 168 -0.66 11.89 -8.38
C GLU A 168 -1.47 10.68 -7.91
N ALA A 169 -0.79 9.60 -7.51
CA ALA A 169 -1.43 8.39 -7.03
C ALA A 169 -2.20 8.63 -5.72
N LEU A 170 -1.64 9.37 -4.76
CA LEU A 170 -2.32 9.70 -3.51
C LEU A 170 -3.54 10.62 -3.73
N ASP A 171 -3.43 11.61 -4.61
CA ASP A 171 -4.56 12.47 -5.00
C ASP A 171 -5.68 11.64 -5.63
N ALA A 172 -5.36 10.70 -6.53
CA ALA A 172 -6.33 9.80 -7.15
C ALA A 172 -7.00 8.88 -6.12
N THR A 173 -6.22 8.31 -5.19
CA THR A 173 -6.76 7.51 -4.09
C THR A 173 -7.75 8.32 -3.25
N LEU A 174 -7.37 9.52 -2.81
CA LEU A 174 -8.23 10.34 -1.94
C LEU A 174 -9.44 10.94 -2.68
N LYS A 175 -9.37 11.08 -3.99
CA LYS A 175 -10.54 11.42 -4.82
C LYS A 175 -11.57 10.28 -4.85
N LEU A 176 -11.11 9.03 -4.98
CA LEU A 176 -11.98 7.84 -5.01
C LEU A 176 -12.44 7.42 -3.61
N ALA A 177 -11.57 7.57 -2.61
CA ALA A 177 -11.78 7.15 -1.23
C ALA A 177 -11.31 8.26 -0.25
N PRO A 178 -12.12 9.33 -0.04
CA PRO A 178 -11.72 10.47 0.80
C PRO A 178 -11.40 10.15 2.27
N LYS A 179 -11.92 8.99 2.74
CA LYS A 179 -11.77 8.46 4.10
C LYS A 179 -10.67 7.38 4.21
N HIS A 180 -9.78 7.29 3.22
CA HIS A 180 -8.69 6.32 3.23
C HIS A 180 -7.54 6.82 4.14
N ALA A 181 -7.48 6.31 5.38
CA ALA A 181 -6.54 6.78 6.39
C ALA A 181 -5.08 6.43 6.05
N GLU A 182 -4.81 5.24 5.51
CA GLU A 182 -3.47 4.82 5.08
C GLU A 182 -2.90 5.74 3.98
N ALA A 183 -3.75 6.24 3.07
CA ALA A 183 -3.35 7.22 2.05
C ALA A 183 -3.10 8.60 2.66
N ARG A 184 -3.89 9.01 3.66
CA ARG A 184 -3.61 10.24 4.43
C ARG A 184 -2.25 10.16 5.12
N LEU A 185 -1.93 9.05 5.80
CA LEU A 185 -0.61 8.84 6.42
C LEU A 185 0.52 8.90 5.38
N ALA A 186 0.35 8.21 4.26
CA ALA A 186 1.34 8.25 3.18
C ALA A 186 1.53 9.66 2.62
N PHE A 187 0.46 10.47 2.52
CA PHE A 187 0.56 11.86 2.07
C PHE A 187 1.23 12.76 3.11
N ALA A 188 1.02 12.51 4.41
CA ALA A 188 1.75 13.20 5.45
C ALA A 188 3.26 12.92 5.37
N MET A 189 3.64 11.64 5.28
CA MET A 189 5.04 11.24 5.10
C MET A 189 5.64 11.80 3.80
N TYR A 190 4.88 11.81 2.71
CA TYR A 190 5.31 12.43 1.46
C TYR A 190 5.66 13.91 1.65
N ASN A 191 4.79 14.68 2.32
CA ASN A 191 5.05 16.09 2.58
C ASN A 191 6.31 16.28 3.44
N ALA A 192 6.43 15.52 4.53
CA ALA A 192 7.58 15.59 5.43
C ALA A 192 8.89 15.23 4.73
N GLU A 193 8.91 14.14 3.97
CA GLU A 193 10.11 13.71 3.26
C GLU A 193 10.52 14.68 2.16
N ILE A 194 9.58 15.24 1.39
CA ILE A 194 9.92 16.19 0.33
C ILE A 194 10.51 17.47 0.95
N VAL A 195 9.90 17.98 2.01
CA VAL A 195 10.43 19.13 2.76
C VAL A 195 11.85 18.84 3.26
N GLY A 196 12.06 17.72 3.97
CA GLY A 196 13.39 17.37 4.48
C GLY A 196 14.44 17.07 3.39
N LYS A 197 14.05 16.70 2.18
CA LYS A 197 14.97 16.39 1.07
C LYS A 197 15.37 17.60 0.23
N VAL A 198 14.46 18.55 0.00
CA VAL A 198 14.69 19.68 -0.93
C VAL A 198 14.51 21.06 -0.29
N GLY A 199 14.14 21.12 0.99
CA GLY A 199 13.86 22.34 1.74
C GLY A 199 12.44 22.88 1.51
N GLY A 200 11.87 23.52 2.53
CA GLY A 200 10.47 23.99 2.52
C GLY A 200 10.07 24.88 1.34
N MET A 201 10.94 25.82 0.91
CA MET A 201 10.62 26.72 -0.21
C MET A 201 10.47 25.97 -1.54
N LEU A 202 11.43 25.11 -1.88
CA LEU A 202 11.41 24.34 -3.13
C LEU A 202 10.34 23.25 -3.09
N ALA A 203 10.14 22.61 -1.93
CA ALA A 203 9.07 21.66 -1.70
C ALA A 203 7.70 22.26 -2.02
N LYS A 204 7.43 23.48 -1.53
CA LYS A 204 6.17 24.18 -1.77
C LYS A 204 6.01 24.59 -3.24
N LEU A 205 7.05 25.17 -3.85
CA LEU A 205 6.99 25.66 -5.22
C LEU A 205 6.83 24.53 -6.25
N THR A 206 7.54 23.42 -6.06
CA THR A 206 7.58 22.33 -7.05
C THR A 206 6.51 21.26 -6.81
N TYR A 207 6.22 20.93 -5.55
CA TYR A 207 5.37 19.80 -5.20
C TYR A 207 4.09 20.20 -4.47
N GLY A 208 3.95 21.47 -4.06
CA GLY A 208 2.90 21.90 -3.14
C GLY A 208 3.06 21.29 -1.74
N ALA A 209 4.23 20.75 -1.42
CA ALA A 209 4.47 20.04 -0.18
C ALA A 209 4.83 21.00 0.97
N SER A 210 4.33 20.74 2.18
CA SER A 210 4.64 21.52 3.37
C SER A 210 4.39 20.75 4.67
N ALA A 211 5.03 21.16 5.77
CA ALA A 211 4.76 20.63 7.10
C ALA A 211 3.28 20.82 7.52
N SER A 212 2.68 21.97 7.20
CA SER A 212 1.26 22.25 7.47
C SER A 212 0.32 21.25 6.78
N GLU A 213 0.55 20.93 5.50
CA GLU A 213 -0.27 19.92 4.82
C GLU A 213 -0.04 18.54 5.42
N ALA A 214 1.20 18.21 5.81
CA ALA A 214 1.50 16.97 6.47
C ALA A 214 0.71 16.81 7.79
N GLU A 215 0.73 17.81 8.66
CA GLU A 215 -0.04 17.83 9.91
C GLU A 215 -1.54 17.64 9.68
N LYS A 216 -2.10 18.31 8.67
CA LYS A 216 -3.51 18.18 8.33
C LYS A 216 -3.84 16.74 7.93
N HIS A 217 -2.99 16.11 7.13
CA HIS A 217 -3.15 14.71 6.76
C HIS A 217 -3.04 13.76 7.97
N LEU A 218 -2.10 13.98 8.90
CA LEU A 218 -1.98 13.21 10.14
C LEU A 218 -3.24 13.32 11.00
N LYS A 219 -3.72 14.54 11.23
CA LYS A 219 -4.93 14.81 12.04
C LYS A 219 -6.15 14.09 11.46
N GLU A 220 -6.31 14.07 10.14
CA GLU A 220 -7.40 13.33 9.50
C GLU A 220 -7.23 11.81 9.61
N ALA A 221 -6.01 11.28 9.44
CA ALA A 221 -5.76 9.84 9.62
C ALA A 221 -6.07 9.36 11.06
N GLN A 222 -5.67 10.16 12.06
CA GLN A 222 -5.96 9.90 13.47
C GLN A 222 -7.45 9.88 13.77
N LYS A 223 -8.23 10.80 13.18
CA LYS A 223 -9.70 10.80 13.31
C LYS A 223 -10.33 9.57 12.67
N LEU A 224 -9.82 9.13 11.53
CA LEU A 224 -10.38 8.01 10.77
C LEU A 224 -10.05 6.66 11.43
N THR A 225 -8.87 6.53 12.04
CA THR A 225 -8.36 5.27 12.58
C THR A 225 -7.63 5.46 13.92
N PRO A 226 -8.33 5.94 14.98
CA PRO A 226 -7.69 6.25 16.26
C PRO A 226 -7.14 5.00 16.97
N ASP A 227 -7.73 3.83 16.71
CA ASP A 227 -7.36 2.56 17.33
C ASP A 227 -6.27 1.81 16.54
N ALA A 228 -5.82 2.34 15.40
CA ALA A 228 -4.80 1.70 14.57
C ALA A 228 -3.40 2.10 15.06
N PRO A 229 -2.56 1.17 15.57
CA PRO A 229 -1.24 1.52 16.10
C PRO A 229 -0.34 2.20 15.08
N ILE A 230 -0.43 1.78 13.81
CA ILE A 230 0.38 2.34 12.72
C ILE A 230 0.15 3.84 12.52
N THR A 231 -1.07 4.34 12.77
CA THR A 231 -1.41 5.76 12.64
C THR A 231 -0.59 6.62 13.60
N TRP A 232 -0.39 6.14 14.84
CA TRP A 232 0.41 6.82 15.85
C TRP A 232 1.91 6.68 15.60
N VAL A 233 2.36 5.49 15.18
CA VAL A 233 3.76 5.26 14.80
C VAL A 233 4.18 6.19 13.66
N GLU A 234 3.39 6.25 12.58
CA GLU A 234 3.73 7.10 11.43
C GLU A 234 3.56 8.59 11.72
N THR A 235 2.68 8.96 12.66
CA THR A 235 2.64 10.34 13.20
C THR A 235 3.96 10.70 13.86
N GLY A 236 4.49 9.83 14.74
CA GLY A 236 5.79 10.04 15.37
C GLY A 236 6.93 10.14 14.36
N ASN A 237 6.95 9.25 13.37
CA ASN A 237 7.94 9.29 12.29
C ASN A 237 7.88 10.59 11.49
N ALA A 238 6.69 11.07 11.15
CA ALA A 238 6.51 12.32 10.43
C ALA A 238 7.00 13.52 11.26
N MET A 239 6.69 13.56 12.56
CA MET A 239 7.15 14.60 13.48
C MET A 239 8.67 14.68 13.55
N LEU A 240 9.34 13.53 13.67
CA LEU A 240 10.81 13.46 13.67
C LEU A 240 11.46 13.96 12.37
N LEU A 241 10.73 13.97 11.25
CA LEU A 241 11.23 14.54 10.00
C LEU A 241 11.08 16.06 9.96
N PHE A 242 10.09 16.64 10.66
CA PHE A 242 9.95 18.10 10.78
C PHE A 242 11.01 18.68 11.71
N ASP A 243 11.26 18.03 12.85
CA ASP A 243 12.23 18.55 13.85
C ASP A 243 13.66 18.64 13.28
N ARG A 244 14.00 17.84 12.26
CA ARG A 244 15.29 17.90 11.56
C ARG A 244 15.47 19.14 10.68
N GLU A 245 14.42 19.94 10.46
CA GLU A 245 14.48 21.18 9.68
C GLU A 245 14.86 22.39 10.57
N ASP A 246 14.71 22.28 11.90
CA ASP A 246 14.98 23.36 12.86
C ASP A 246 16.43 23.37 13.41
N ASP A 247 17.27 22.41 13.01
CA ASP A 247 18.70 22.28 13.34
C ASP A 247 19.62 22.69 12.16
#